data_AF-A0A534VGT0-F1
#
_entry.id   AF-A0A534VGT0-F1
#
_cell.length_a   1.000
_cell.length_b   1.000
_cell.length_c   1.000
_cell.angle_alpha   90.00
_cell.angle_beta   90.00
_cell.angle_gamma   90.00
#
_symmetry.space_group_name_H-M   'P 1'
#
loop_
_entity.id
_entity.type
_entity.pdbx_description
1 polymer ?
#
loop_
_entity_poly.entity_id
_entity_poly.type
_entity_poly.pdbx_seq_one_letter_code
_entity_poly.pdbx_strand_id
1 'polypeptide(L)' 'MPSDETRRVLKVFGVAVTGYEDAIHKGASVEELSQAEGEVRARLEEVTALIEHLRAAAGGS' A
#
# COMPACT_ATOMS: atom_id res chain seq x y z
N MET A 1 21.46 0.51 -0.44
CA MET A 1 20.43 0.84 0.58
C MET A 1 19.13 1.15 -0.14
N PRO A 2 17.95 0.79 0.40
CA PRO A 2 16.68 1.21 -0.19
C PRO A 2 16.61 2.74 -0.23
N SER A 3 15.99 3.30 -1.27
CA SER A 3 15.76 4.73 -1.36
C SER A 3 14.75 5.17 -0.29
N ASP A 4 14.75 6.47 0.04
CA ASP A 4 13.75 7.03 0.94
C ASP A 4 12.33 6.90 0.39
N GLU A 5 12.20 6.91 -0.94
CA GLU A 5 10.94 6.63 -1.64
C GLU A 5 10.46 5.20 -1.39
N THR A 6 11.34 4.19 -1.54
CA THR A 6 10.98 2.79 -1.22
C THR A 6 10.53 2.66 0.23
N ARG A 7 11.25 3.27 1.18
CA ARG A 7 10.86 3.23 2.60
C ARG A 7 9.50 3.89 2.82
N ARG A 8 9.25 5.03 2.18
CA ARG A 8 7.99 5.78 2.29
C ARG A 8 6.81 4.96 1.78
N VAL A 9 6.90 4.42 0.56
CA VAL A 9 5.82 3.63 -0.07
C VAL A 9 5.48 2.41 0.78
N LEU A 10 6.48 1.64 1.22
CA LEU A 10 6.24 0.46 2.03
C LEU A 10 5.63 0.80 3.40
N LYS A 11 6.05 1.92 4.01
CA LYS A 11 5.49 2.38 5.28
C LYS A 11 4.01 2.73 5.15
N VAL A 12 3.61 3.50 4.14
CA VAL A 12 2.20 3.91 3.98
C VAL A 12 1.31 2.72 3.61
N PHE A 13 1.82 1.78 2.81
CA PHE A 13 1.11 0.52 2.55
C PHE A 13 0.90 -0.30 3.82
N GLY A 14 1.93 -0.47 4.64
CA GLY A 14 1.82 -1.16 5.93
C GLY A 14 0.79 -0.50 6.86
N VAL A 15 0.79 0.84 6.95
CA VAL A 15 -0.20 1.61 7.72
C VAL A 15 -1.61 1.36 7.22
N ALA A 16 -1.84 1.39 5.90
CA ALA A 16 -3.17 1.13 5.32
C ALA A 16 -3.67 -0.28 5.66
N VAL A 17 -2.82 -1.31 5.54
CA VAL A 17 -3.17 -2.69 5.90
C VAL A 17 -3.53 -2.81 7.38
N THR A 18 -2.74 -2.21 8.27
CA THR A 18 -3.05 -2.22 9.71
C THR A 18 -4.33 -1.44 10.04
N GLY A 19 -4.64 -0.37 9.29
CA GLY A 19 -5.88 0.38 9.45
C GLY A 19 -7.10 -0.44 9.03
N TYR A 20 -7.00 -1.17 7.92
CA TYR A 20 -8.05 -2.10 7.50
C TYR A 20 -8.25 -3.25 8.49
N GLU A 21 -7.15 -3.83 8.98
CA GLU A 21 -7.19 -4.85 10.03
C GLU A 21 -7.86 -4.33 11.30
N ASP A 22 -7.52 -3.13 11.76
CA ASP A 22 -8.13 -2.50 12.93
C ASP A 22 -9.63 -2.22 12.73
N ALA A 23 -10.04 -1.79 11.54
CA ALA A 23 -11.46 -1.60 11.19
C ALA A 23 -12.26 -2.92 11.28
N ILE A 24 -11.68 -4.03 10.81
CA ILE A 24 -12.28 -5.38 10.96
C ILE A 24 -12.42 -5.73 12.44
N HIS A 25 -11.34 -5.59 13.21
CA HIS A 25 -11.34 -5.94 14.64
C HIS A 25 -12.34 -5.13 15.46
N LYS A 26 -12.57 -3.87 15.09
CA LYS A 26 -13.55 -2.99 15.73
C LYS A 26 -14.99 -3.22 15.29
N GLY A 27 -15.23 -4.10 14.32
CA GLY A 27 -16.56 -4.33 13.76
C GLY A 27 -17.10 -3.10 13.05
N ALA A 28 -16.24 -2.38 12.31
CA ALA A 28 -16.63 -1.21 11.54
C ALA A 28 -17.76 -1.54 10.54
N SER A 29 -18.49 -0.51 10.15
CA SER A 29 -19.57 -0.64 9.17
C SER A 29 -19.05 -1.08 7.80
N VAL A 30 -19.96 -1.60 6.95
CA VAL A 30 -19.63 -2.01 5.59
C VAL A 30 -19.04 -0.85 4.77
N GLU A 31 -19.53 0.37 4.98
CA GLU A 31 -19.01 1.57 4.31
C GLU A 31 -17.58 1.88 4.75
N GLU A 32 -17.31 1.86 6.06
CA GLU A 32 -15.97 2.09 6.61
C GLU A 32 -14.97 1.02 6.16
N LEU A 33 -15.39 -0.25 6.13
CA LEU A 33 -14.58 -1.35 5.62
C LEU A 33 -14.29 -1.18 4.12
N SER A 34 -15.29 -0.80 3.32
CA SER A 34 -15.11 -0.57 1.89
C SER A 34 -14.15 0.59 1.63
N GLN A 35 -14.23 1.67 2.41
CA GLN A 35 -13.30 2.78 2.33
C GLN A 35 -11.87 2.36 2.71
N ALA A 36 -11.71 1.64 3.81
CA ALA A 36 -10.40 1.16 4.27
C ALA A 36 -9.78 0.15 3.29
N GLU A 37 -10.59 -0.73 2.68
CA GLU A 37 -10.15 -1.61 1.60
C GLU A 37 -9.70 -0.81 0.36
N GLY A 38 -10.45 0.24 0.00
CA GLY A 38 -10.08 1.13 -1.10
C GLY A 38 -8.71 1.78 -0.89
N GLU A 39 -8.42 2.23 0.33
CA GLU A 39 -7.11 2.78 0.71
C GLU A 39 -5.98 1.74 0.60
N VAL A 40 -6.21 0.50 1.04
CA VAL A 40 -5.24 -0.60 0.87
C VAL A 40 -4.94 -0.85 -0.61
N ARG A 41 -5.97 -0.88 -1.46
CA ARG A 41 -5.82 -1.09 -2.91
C ARG A 41 -5.04 0.06 -3.56
N ALA A 42 -5.34 1.31 -3.21
CA ALA A 42 -4.60 2.46 -3.72
C ALA A 42 -3.11 2.42 -3.34
N ARG A 43 -2.79 2.03 -2.10
CA ARG A 43 -1.38 1.89 -1.68
C ARG A 43 -0.70 0.68 -2.35
N LEU A 44 -1.44 -0.39 -2.67
CA LEU A 44 -0.92 -1.53 -3.43
C LEU A 44 -0.55 -1.16 -4.88
N GLU A 45 -1.33 -0.29 -5.51
CA GLU A 45 -1.01 0.26 -6.83
C GLU A 45 0.32 1.02 -6.81
N GLU A 46 0.58 1.83 -5.77
CA GLU A 46 1.86 2.53 -5.60
C GLU A 46 3.05 1.57 -5.41
N VAL A 47 2.86 0.47 -4.67
CA VAL A 47 3.89 -0.59 -4.53
C VAL A 47 4.17 -1.24 -5.89
N THR A 48 3.12 -1.51 -6.67
CA THR A 48 3.27 -2.08 -8.02
C THR A 48 4.04 -1.12 -8.92
N ALA A 49 3.69 0.16 -8.94
CA ALA A 49 4.40 1.18 -9.72
C ALA A 49 5.87 1.31 -9.30
N LEU A 50 6.19 1.24 -8.01
CA LEU A 50 7.56 1.22 -7.51
C LEU A 50 8.34 0.03 -8.07
N ILE A 51 7.74 -1.17 -8.09
CA ILE A 51 8.38 -2.38 -8.64
C ILE A 51 8.65 -2.22 -10.14
N GLU A 52 7.71 -1.65 -10.89
CA GLU A 52 7.89 -1.36 -12.32
C GLU A 52 9.04 -0.37 -12.55
N HIS A 53 9.12 0.70 -11.75
CA HIS A 53 10.22 1.66 -11.82
C HIS A 53 11.57 1.01 -11.51
N LEU A 54 11.65 0.16 -10.48
CA LEU A 54 12.86 -0.57 -10.14
C LEU A 54 13.27 -1.55 -11.24
N ARG A 55 12.31 -2.22 -11.89
CA ARG A 55 12.56 -3.12 -13.03
C ARG A 55 13.14 -2.36 -14.22
N ALA A 56 12.56 -1.20 -14.55
CA ALA A 56 13.05 -0.35 -15.62
C ALA A 56 14.48 0.13 -15.33
N ALA A 57 14.76 0.56 -14.09
CA ALA A 57 16.10 0.96 -13.65
C ALA A 57 17.13 -0.18 -13.70
N ALA A 58 16.71 -1.42 -13.55
CA ALA A 58 17.57 -2.61 -13.65
C ALA A 58 17.88 -3.04 -15.10
N GLY A 59 17.37 -2.32 -16.11
CA GLY A 59 17.61 -2.63 -17.53
C GLY A 59 16.59 -3.58 -18.17
N GLY A 60 15.43 -3.79 -17.53
CA GLY A 60 14.32 -4.54 -18.14
C GLY A 60 13.51 -3.65 -19.09
N SER A 61 13.82 -3.72 -20.38
CA SER A 61 12.89 -3.37 -21.48
C SER A 61 12.20 -4.61 -22.00
#